data_AF-A0A534NG37-F1
#
_entry.id   AF-A0A534NG37-F1
#
_cell.length_a   1.000
_cell.length_b   1.000
_cell.length_c   1.000
_cell.angle_alpha   90.00
_cell.angle_beta   90.00
_cell.angle_gamma   90.00
#
_symmetry.space_group_name_H-M   'P 1'
#
loop_
_entity.id
_entity.type
_entity.pdbx_description
1 polymer ?
#
loop_
_entity_poly.entity_id
_entity_poly.type
_entity_poly.pdbx_seq_one_letter_code
_entity_poly.pdbx_strand_id
1 'polypeptide(L)'
;KLADDVYVYIGKVNDANALVVITSQGVVLIDTGNNQPETRNILKNIQAVTKQPIRYIVITQNHGDHIGGTPLFSPPAAVIAHERVAKDWKQWKPHLIKAWRKRFPERTEALKEFHPTDAVMSFTDR
;
A
#
# COMPACT_ATOMS: atom_id res chain seq x y z
N LYS A 1 -17.24 -1.22 -9.00
CA LYS A 1 -17.67 -2.37 -8.17
C LYS A 1 -17.50 -3.62 -9.01
N LEU A 2 -16.89 -4.69 -8.47
CA LEU A 2 -16.70 -5.97 -9.17
C LEU A 2 -17.66 -7.05 -8.64
N ALA A 3 -17.82 -7.11 -7.31
CA ALA A 3 -18.82 -7.90 -6.61
C ALA A 3 -19.27 -7.15 -5.34
N ASP A 4 -20.13 -7.75 -4.53
CA ASP A 4 -20.41 -7.21 -3.19
C ASP A 4 -19.12 -7.16 -2.38
N ASP A 5 -18.89 -6.00 -1.75
CA ASP A 5 -17.70 -5.70 -0.95
C ASP A 5 -16.34 -5.82 -1.66
N VAL A 6 -16.34 -6.05 -2.99
CA VAL A 6 -15.13 -6.14 -3.81
C VAL A 6 -15.14 -5.06 -4.89
N TYR A 7 -14.13 -4.22 -4.88
CA TYR A 7 -13.98 -3.08 -5.79
C TYR A 7 -12.60 -3.09 -6.43
N VAL A 8 -12.51 -2.53 -7.63
CA VAL A 8 -11.24 -2.32 -8.32
C VAL A 8 -11.12 -0.84 -8.67
N TYR A 9 -9.97 -0.26 -8.33
CA TYR A 9 -9.48 0.97 -8.92
C TYR A 9 -8.76 0.61 -10.23
N ILE A 10 -9.23 1.16 -11.34
CA ILE A 10 -8.61 0.94 -12.64
C ILE A 10 -7.56 2.02 -12.87
N GLY A 11 -6.30 1.58 -12.93
CA GLY A 11 -5.16 2.44 -13.23
C GLY A 11 -5.28 3.06 -14.63
N LYS A 12 -4.60 4.19 -14.85
CA LYS A 12 -4.44 4.74 -16.20
C LYS A 12 -3.34 3.98 -16.94
N VAL A 13 -3.10 4.34 -18.20
CA VAL A 13 -1.99 3.76 -18.98
C VAL A 13 -0.68 3.91 -18.19
N ASN A 14 0.00 2.79 -17.95
CA ASN A 14 1.23 2.63 -17.14
C ASN A 14 1.08 2.73 -15.62
N ASP A 15 -0.14 2.78 -15.07
CA ASP A 15 -0.40 2.58 -13.64
C ASP A 15 -1.04 1.20 -13.40
N ALA A 16 -0.83 0.63 -12.20
CA ALA A 16 -1.42 -0.64 -11.81
C ALA A 16 -2.88 -0.47 -11.36
N ASN A 17 -3.65 -1.56 -11.45
CA ASN A 17 -4.93 -1.63 -10.74
C ASN A 17 -4.68 -1.83 -9.24
N ALA A 18 -5.60 -1.31 -8.42
CA ALA A 18 -5.65 -1.66 -7.00
C ALA A 18 -6.99 -2.32 -6.68
N LEU A 19 -6.96 -3.46 -5.99
CA LEU A 19 -8.17 -4.16 -5.56
C LEU A 19 -8.49 -3.80 -4.10
N VAL A 20 -9.76 -3.69 -3.77
CA VAL A 20 -10.25 -3.35 -2.43
C VAL A 20 -11.25 -4.41 -2.03
N VAL A 21 -10.99 -5.08 -0.90
CA VAL A 21 -11.91 -6.03 -0.29
C VAL A 21 -12.33 -5.48 1.07
N ILE A 22 -13.61 -5.23 1.23
CA ILE A 22 -14.21 -4.78 2.49
C ILE A 22 -14.62 -6.03 3.28
N THR A 23 -14.25 -6.09 4.55
CA THR A 23 -14.63 -7.18 5.46
C THR A 23 -15.45 -6.62 6.62
N SER A 24 -15.78 -7.44 7.61
CA SER A 24 -16.39 -6.95 8.86
C SER A 24 -15.39 -6.28 9.82
N GLN A 25 -14.08 -6.47 9.61
CA GLN A 25 -13.02 -6.01 10.52
C GLN A 25 -12.15 -4.87 9.95
N GLY A 26 -12.35 -4.52 8.69
CA GLY A 26 -11.53 -3.55 7.99
C GLY A 26 -11.42 -3.82 6.50
N VAL A 27 -10.67 -2.96 5.83
CA VAL A 27 -10.37 -3.06 4.41
C VAL A 27 -9.03 -3.76 4.21
N VAL A 28 -9.00 -4.69 3.25
CA VAL A 28 -7.78 -5.21 2.63
C VAL A 28 -7.59 -4.48 1.30
N LEU A 29 -6.50 -3.75 1.19
CA LEU A 29 -6.09 -3.07 -0.05
C LEU A 29 -5.02 -3.92 -0.74
N ILE A 30 -5.19 -4.23 -2.01
CA ILE A 30 -4.22 -4.95 -2.83
C ILE A 30 -3.61 -3.94 -3.79
N ASP A 31 -2.32 -3.70 -3.63
CA ASP A 31 -1.53 -2.65 -4.28
C ASP A 31 -2.01 -1.22 -3.98
N THR A 32 -1.11 -0.26 -4.09
CA THR A 32 -1.29 1.09 -3.51
C THR A 32 -1.16 2.22 -4.50
N GLY A 33 -1.03 1.90 -5.79
CA GLY A 33 -0.78 2.86 -6.84
C GLY A 33 0.66 3.39 -6.82
N ASN A 34 0.94 4.24 -7.80
CA ASN A 34 2.26 4.71 -8.15
C ASN A 34 2.63 6.00 -7.42
N ASN A 35 1.78 7.02 -7.49
CA ASN A 35 2.12 8.40 -7.12
C ASN A 35 1.11 9.01 -6.15
N GLN A 36 1.43 10.19 -5.58
CA GLN A 36 0.57 10.82 -4.58
C GLN A 36 -0.86 11.10 -5.10
N PRO A 37 -1.07 11.73 -6.27
CA PRO A 37 -2.42 11.94 -6.80
C PRO A 37 -3.23 10.66 -6.92
N GLU A 38 -2.65 9.60 -7.50
CA GLU A 38 -3.32 8.32 -7.67
C GLU A 38 -3.65 7.66 -6.34
N THR A 39 -2.67 7.56 -5.44
CA THR A 39 -2.86 6.96 -4.11
C THR A 39 -3.98 7.66 -3.34
N ARG A 40 -4.06 8.99 -3.43
CA ARG A 40 -5.14 9.78 -2.82
C ARG A 40 -6.50 9.51 -3.46
N ASN A 41 -6.55 9.31 -4.77
CA ASN A 41 -7.78 8.93 -5.47
C ASN A 41 -8.26 7.53 -5.04
N ILE A 42 -7.34 6.57 -4.88
CA ILE A 42 -7.64 5.24 -4.34
C ILE A 42 -8.26 5.39 -2.94
N LEU A 43 -7.59 6.12 -2.03
CA LEU A 43 -8.10 6.35 -0.66
C LEU A 43 -9.49 7.03 -0.67
N LYS A 44 -9.67 8.07 -1.49
CA LYS A 44 -10.96 8.77 -1.61
C LYS A 44 -12.07 7.83 -2.07
N ASN A 45 -11.78 6.97 -3.05
CA ASN A 45 -12.76 6.02 -3.57
C ASN A 45 -13.11 4.94 -2.54
N ILE A 46 -12.15 4.47 -1.74
CA ILE A 46 -12.41 3.57 -0.60
C ILE A 46 -13.32 4.27 0.42
N GLN A 47 -13.02 5.51 0.79
CA GLN A 47 -13.79 6.28 1.79
C GLN A 47 -15.21 6.65 1.34
N ALA A 48 -15.47 6.61 0.04
CA ALA A 48 -16.80 6.82 -0.55
C ALA A 48 -17.71 5.60 -0.38
N VAL A 49 -17.14 4.39 -0.25
CA VAL A 49 -17.90 3.14 -0.13
C VAL A 49 -17.86 2.52 1.27
N THR A 50 -16.92 2.94 2.13
CA THR A 50 -16.84 2.46 3.51
C THR A 50 -16.16 3.47 4.45
N LYS A 51 -16.47 3.37 5.75
CA LYS A 51 -15.79 4.10 6.83
C LYS A 51 -14.81 3.23 7.62
N GLN A 52 -14.69 1.95 7.26
CA GLN A 52 -13.80 1.03 7.93
C GLN A 52 -12.33 1.38 7.66
N PRO A 53 -11.42 1.13 8.64
CA PRO A 53 -10.00 1.38 8.45
C PRO A 53 -9.38 0.40 7.47
N ILE A 54 -8.37 0.85 6.72
CA ILE A 54 -7.49 -0.04 5.96
C ILE A 54 -6.58 -0.75 6.96
N ARG A 55 -6.73 -2.07 7.08
CA ARG A 55 -6.04 -2.90 8.06
C ARG A 55 -4.83 -3.61 7.47
N TYR A 56 -4.97 -4.05 6.21
CA TYR A 56 -3.96 -4.79 5.50
C TYR A 56 -3.73 -4.21 4.11
N ILE A 57 -2.47 -4.24 3.69
CA ILE A 57 -2.03 -3.97 2.33
C ILE A 57 -1.39 -5.24 1.81
N VAL A 58 -1.90 -5.82 0.72
CA VAL A 58 -1.23 -6.91 0.01
C VAL A 58 -0.44 -6.31 -1.14
N ILE A 59 0.86 -6.49 -1.15
CA ILE A 59 1.72 -6.10 -2.28
C ILE A 59 1.95 -7.30 -3.17
N THR A 60 1.48 -7.20 -4.41
CA THR A 60 1.56 -8.31 -5.37
C THR A 60 2.96 -8.47 -5.95
N GLN A 61 3.68 -7.37 -6.17
CA GLN A 61 5.02 -7.34 -6.75
C GLN A 61 5.74 -6.01 -6.46
N ASN A 62 7.03 -5.91 -6.80
CA ASN A 62 7.92 -4.85 -6.30
C ASN A 62 8.06 -3.61 -7.23
N HIS A 63 7.31 -3.50 -8.32
CA HIS A 63 7.35 -2.29 -9.15
C HIS A 63 6.66 -1.10 -8.46
N GLY A 64 7.12 0.10 -8.83
CA GLY A 64 6.72 1.36 -8.21
C GLY A 64 5.22 1.65 -8.27
N ASP A 65 4.55 1.19 -9.32
CA ASP A 65 3.11 1.31 -9.54
C ASP A 65 2.25 0.48 -8.58
N HIS A 66 2.84 -0.51 -7.90
CA HIS A 66 2.15 -1.32 -6.90
C HIS A 66 2.46 -0.84 -5.47
N ILE A 67 3.69 -0.37 -5.23
CA ILE A 67 4.21 -0.07 -3.88
C ILE A 67 4.27 1.42 -3.55
N GLY A 68 4.08 2.28 -4.54
CA GLY A 68 4.37 3.71 -4.43
C GLY A 68 3.51 4.43 -3.39
N GLY A 69 2.29 3.95 -3.17
CA GLY A 69 1.36 4.48 -2.18
C GLY A 69 1.48 3.91 -0.77
N THR A 70 2.26 2.85 -0.54
CA THR A 70 2.40 2.19 0.77
C THR A 70 2.61 3.15 1.96
N PRO A 71 3.48 4.19 1.90
CA PRO A 71 3.71 5.07 3.05
C PRO A 71 2.49 5.90 3.45
N LEU A 72 1.48 6.04 2.57
CA LEU A 72 0.22 6.71 2.94
C LEU A 72 -0.62 5.88 3.90
N PHE A 73 -0.50 4.55 3.84
CA PHE A 73 -1.40 3.62 4.53
C PHE A 73 -0.70 2.88 5.67
N SER A 74 0.61 2.62 5.54
CA SER A 74 1.39 1.86 6.52
C SER A 74 2.47 2.74 7.18
N PRO A 75 2.54 2.77 8.51
CA PRO A 75 1.57 2.25 9.49
C PRO A 75 0.24 3.06 9.48
N PRO A 76 -0.87 2.61 10.09
CA PRO A 76 -1.00 1.41 10.92
C PRO A 76 -1.37 0.15 10.13
N ALA A 77 -1.62 0.22 8.82
CA ALA A 77 -1.91 -0.97 8.04
C ALA A 77 -0.68 -1.90 7.99
N ALA A 78 -0.88 -3.19 8.25
CA ALA A 78 0.17 -4.19 8.08
C ALA A 78 0.35 -4.48 6.59
N VAL A 79 1.59 -4.70 6.15
CA VAL A 79 1.92 -5.01 4.76
C VAL A 79 2.14 -6.51 4.65
N ILE A 80 1.41 -7.18 3.78
CA ILE A 80 1.57 -8.59 3.45
C ILE A 80 2.23 -8.66 2.08
N ALA A 81 3.36 -9.35 1.98
CA ALA A 81 4.09 -9.47 0.71
C ALA A 81 4.86 -10.78 0.63
N HIS A 82 5.19 -11.24 -0.57
CA HIS A 82 6.09 -12.38 -0.72
C HIS A 82 7.49 -12.04 -0.19
N GLU A 83 8.23 -13.02 0.35
CA GLU A 83 9.55 -12.81 0.97
C GLU A 83 10.58 -12.14 0.03
N ARG A 84 10.43 -12.30 -1.28
CA ARG A 84 11.29 -11.65 -2.29
C ARG A 84 11.11 -10.13 -2.29
N VAL A 85 9.87 -9.64 -2.21
CA VAL A 85 9.59 -8.21 -2.08
C VAL A 85 10.19 -7.67 -0.78
N ALA A 86 10.01 -8.40 0.32
CA ALA A 86 10.57 -8.01 1.62
C ALA A 86 12.12 -7.96 1.61
N LYS A 87 12.77 -8.93 0.96
CA LYS A 87 14.23 -8.96 0.77
C LYS A 87 14.70 -7.76 -0.05
N ASP A 88 14.00 -7.38 -1.11
CA ASP A 88 14.34 -6.20 -1.91
C ASP A 88 14.23 -4.90 -1.10
N TRP A 89 13.14 -4.74 -0.33
CA TRP A 89 12.94 -3.55 0.50
C TRP A 89 13.97 -3.43 1.62
N LYS A 90 14.41 -4.57 2.17
CA LYS A 90 15.49 -4.61 3.16
C LYS A 90 16.83 -4.11 2.59
N GLN A 91 17.03 -4.21 1.28
CA GLN A 91 18.23 -3.77 0.59
C GLN A 91 18.15 -2.31 0.10
N TRP A 92 17.06 -1.59 0.38
CA TRP A 92 16.93 -0.20 -0.03
C TRP A 92 18.02 0.68 0.57
N LYS A 93 18.65 1.47 -0.29
CA LYS A 93 19.65 2.45 0.12
C LYS A 93 18.99 3.52 1.02
N PRO A 94 19.73 4.13 1.96
CA PRO A 94 19.17 5.13 2.89
C PRO A 94 18.41 6.29 2.23
N HIS A 95 18.83 6.73 1.04
CA HIS A 95 18.13 7.80 0.32
C HIS A 95 16.76 7.35 -0.24
N LEU A 96 16.59 6.07 -0.59
CA LEU A 96 15.31 5.50 -1.02
C LEU A 96 14.34 5.44 0.16
N ILE A 97 14.82 4.99 1.33
CA ILE A 97 14.03 4.99 2.57
C ILE A 97 13.64 6.43 2.93
N LYS A 98 14.56 7.38 2.86
CA LYS A 98 14.28 8.81 3.09
C LYS A 98 13.23 9.35 2.11
N ALA A 99 13.31 9.00 0.82
CA ALA A 99 12.33 9.39 -0.18
C ALA A 99 10.95 8.78 0.11
N TRP A 100 10.91 7.50 0.50
CA TRP A 100 9.69 6.79 0.88
C TRP A 100 9.00 7.44 2.10
N ARG A 101 9.76 7.74 3.17
CA ARG A 101 9.24 8.40 4.39
C ARG A 101 8.66 9.80 4.12
N LYS A 102 9.22 10.51 3.14
CA LYS A 102 8.81 11.87 2.76
C LYS A 102 7.80 11.91 1.62
N ARG A 103 7.41 10.75 1.07
CA ARG A 103 6.56 10.69 -0.13
C ARG A 103 5.18 11.28 0.12
N PHE A 104 4.66 11.23 1.34
CA PHE A 104 3.42 11.89 1.74
C PHE A 104 3.73 12.84 2.90
N PRO A 105 3.69 14.17 2.69
CA PRO A 105 4.08 15.14 3.72
C PRO A 105 3.40 14.92 5.06
N GLU A 106 2.10 14.60 5.06
CA GLU A 106 1.29 14.33 6.25
C GLU A 106 1.71 13.06 7.03
N ARG A 107 2.52 12.20 6.40
CA ARG A 107 3.04 10.96 6.99
C ARG A 107 4.46 11.10 7.52
N THR A 108 5.16 12.18 7.20
CA THR A 108 6.60 12.34 7.46
C THR A 108 6.96 12.10 8.93
N GLU A 109 6.17 12.64 9.86
CA GLU A 109 6.45 12.49 11.29
C GLU A 109 6.23 11.04 11.77
N ALA A 110 5.10 10.44 11.38
CA ALA A 110 4.80 9.04 11.70
C ALA A 110 5.82 8.05 11.10
N LEU A 111 6.51 8.45 10.03
CA LEU A 111 7.48 7.63 9.32
C LEU A 111 8.93 7.95 9.66
N LYS A 112 9.19 8.95 10.51
CA LYS A 112 10.54 9.50 10.74
C LYS A 112 11.59 8.44 11.06
N GLU A 113 11.24 7.52 11.96
CA GLU A 113 12.07 6.39 12.39
C GLU A 113 11.63 5.04 11.79
N PHE A 114 10.56 5.03 10.99
CA PHE A 114 9.93 3.81 10.49
C PHE A 114 10.66 3.25 9.25
N HIS A 115 11.17 2.02 9.32
CA HIS A 115 11.72 1.33 8.16
C HIS A 115 10.57 0.71 7.32
N PRO A 116 10.62 0.74 5.98
CA PRO A 116 9.56 0.18 5.13
C PRO A 116 9.19 -1.28 5.45
N THR A 117 10.13 -2.05 5.98
CA THR A 117 9.93 -3.46 6.35
C THR A 117 9.38 -3.67 7.77
N ASP A 118 9.25 -2.64 8.60
CA ASP A 118 8.84 -2.80 10.00
C ASP A 118 7.40 -3.31 10.15
N ALA A 119 6.52 -3.03 9.18
CA ALA A 119 5.16 -3.54 9.13
C ALA A 119 4.97 -4.72 8.16
N VAL A 120 6.06 -5.28 7.59
CA VAL A 120 5.96 -6.33 6.58
C VAL A 120 5.84 -7.71 7.23
N MET A 121 4.71 -8.35 7.02
CA MET A 121 4.46 -9.77 7.24
C MET A 121 4.72 -10.53 5.93
N SER A 122 5.87 -11.21 5.83
CA SER A 122 6.23 -11.92 4.61
C SER A 122 5.75 -13.38 4.60
N PHE A 123 5.41 -13.89 3.42
CA PHE A 123 5.13 -15.32 3.19
C PHE A 123 6.03 -15.91 2.09
N THR A 124 6.03 -17.25 2.00
CA THR A 124 6.74 -18.01 0.95
C THR A 124 5.74 -18.92 0.23
N ASP A 125 6.14 -19.54 -0.88
CA ASP A 125 5.29 -20.49 -1.63
C ASP A 125 5.00 -21.81 -0.88
N ARG A 126 5.45 -21.96 0.38
CA ARG A 126 5.41 -23.19 1.18
C ARG A 126 4.68 -23.01 2.50
#